data_AF-A0A329QTN4-F1
#
_entry.id   AF-A0A329QTN4-F1
#
_cell.length_a   1.000
_cell.length_b   1.000
_cell.length_c   1.000
_cell.angle_alpha   90.00
_cell.angle_beta   90.00
_cell.angle_gamma   90.00
#
_symmetry.space_group_name_H-M   'P 1'
#
loop_
_entity.id
_entity.type
_entity.pdbx_description
1 polymer ?
#
loop_
_entity_poly.entity_id
_entity_poly.type
_entity_poly.pdbx_seq_one_letter_code
_entity_poly.pdbx_strand_id
1 'polypeptide(L)'
;MVIISAWLFYDISVRVQPAIGRLARGVGTPELLGASLAALLPAVCVPAFDAREKAATLTARITHTFISATFLIAPLLVIHAWYQSVRFHVPSQTLPPAWDLAGNVLLAGSIGVVSTLIVGPRVGPLVTLLAYSGFVVAQQAWPESVLTKHFSTGKDWTTNWWLTAGICVCAIALDYLLCSVPWRRARHDE
;
A
#
# COMPACT_ATOMS: atom_id res chain seq x y z
N MET A 1 7.24 5.82 14.04
CA MET A 1 7.51 7.10 13.35
C MET A 1 6.45 7.48 12.33
N VAL A 2 6.08 6.64 11.35
CA VAL A 2 5.10 7.01 10.30
C VAL A 2 3.75 7.51 10.84
N ILE A 3 3.19 6.86 11.87
CA ILE A 3 1.94 7.32 12.52
C ILE A 3 2.11 8.70 13.17
N ILE A 4 3.25 8.94 13.82
CA ILE A 4 3.57 10.24 14.41
C ILE A 4 3.74 11.29 13.31
N SER A 5 4.35 10.94 12.17
CA SER A 5 4.44 11.82 11.01
C SER A 5 3.06 12.16 10.42
N ALA A 6 2.13 11.20 10.37
CA ALA A 6 0.74 11.45 9.94
C ALA A 6 0.02 12.43 10.86
N TRP A 7 0.37 12.43 12.15
CA TRP A 7 -0.13 13.40 13.11
C TRP A 7 0.50 14.78 12.94
N LEU A 8 1.84 14.85 12.84
CA LEU A 8 2.58 16.11 12.82
C LEU A 8 2.51 16.86 11.48
N PHE A 9 2.35 16.14 10.37
CA PHE A 9 2.44 16.69 9.03
C PHE A 9 1.17 16.42 8.22
N TYR A 10 0.01 16.82 8.76
CA TYR A 10 -1.30 16.49 8.21
C TYR A 10 -1.65 17.20 6.88
N ASP A 11 -0.86 18.18 6.46
CA ASP A 11 -1.09 19.05 5.31
C ASP A 11 -0.10 18.83 4.15
N ILE A 12 0.82 17.87 4.26
CA ILE A 12 1.71 17.51 3.15
C ILE A 12 0.86 17.04 1.98
N SER A 13 1.07 17.66 0.83
CA SER A 13 0.49 17.21 -0.43
C SER A 13 1.49 17.38 -1.55
N VAL A 14 1.57 16.37 -2.42
CA VAL A 14 2.32 16.45 -3.67
C VAL A 14 1.32 16.69 -4.77
N ARG A 15 1.40 17.86 -5.41
CA ARG A 15 0.56 18.20 -6.55
C ARG A 15 1.33 17.90 -7.82
N VAL A 16 0.71 17.17 -8.73
CA VAL A 16 1.26 16.95 -10.05
C VAL A 16 0.30 17.62 -11.06
N GLN A 17 0.89 18.31 -12.04
CA GLN A 17 0.18 19.02 -13.08
C GLN A 17 0.85 18.67 -14.41
N PRO A 18 0.34 17.65 -15.13
CA PRO A 18 1.02 17.11 -16.30
C PRO A 18 0.93 18.02 -17.54
N ALA A 19 0.00 18.98 -17.56
CA ALA A 19 -0.14 19.95 -18.64
C ALA A 19 -0.70 21.28 -18.13
N ILE A 20 -0.23 22.39 -18.73
CA ILE A 20 -0.76 23.74 -18.49
C ILE A 20 -2.25 23.74 -18.87
N GLY A 21 -3.10 24.21 -17.95
CA GLY A 21 -4.56 24.31 -18.14
C GLY A 21 -5.39 23.14 -17.60
N ARG A 22 -4.78 22.05 -17.13
CA ARG A 22 -5.50 21.00 -16.37
C ARG A 22 -5.47 21.30 -14.87
N LEU A 23 -6.57 20.98 -14.16
CA LEU A 23 -6.65 21.06 -12.71
C LEU A 23 -5.60 20.13 -12.07
N ALA A 24 -4.75 20.68 -11.21
CA ALA A 24 -3.79 19.88 -10.45
C ALA A 24 -4.54 18.86 -9.58
N ARG A 25 -4.17 17.59 -9.70
CA ARG A 25 -4.57 16.55 -8.76
C ARG A 25 -3.39 16.30 -7.82
N GLY A 26 -3.70 16.08 -6.54
CA GLY A 26 -2.69 15.92 -5.51
C GLY A 26 -2.86 14.62 -4.77
N VAL A 27 -1.74 14.05 -4.34
CA VAL A 27 -1.70 12.96 -3.36
C VAL A 27 -1.48 13.61 -2.00
N GLY A 28 -2.38 13.30 -1.06
CA GLY A 28 -2.32 13.85 0.28
C GLY A 28 -1.38 13.07 1.21
N THR A 29 -1.23 13.61 2.41
CA THR A 29 -0.51 12.98 3.52
C THR A 29 -0.95 11.53 3.76
N PRO A 30 -2.26 11.19 3.86
CA PRO A 30 -2.64 9.84 4.23
C PRO A 30 -2.25 8.82 3.17
N GLU A 31 -2.29 9.18 1.88
CA GLU A 31 -1.88 8.25 0.83
C GLU A 31 -0.36 8.17 0.67
N LEU A 32 0.38 9.27 0.83
CA LEU A 32 1.85 9.24 0.79
C LEU A 32 2.43 8.38 1.92
N LEU A 33 1.94 8.58 3.15
CA LEU A 33 2.38 7.82 4.31
C LEU A 33 1.83 6.39 4.27
N GLY A 34 0.59 6.21 3.80
CA GLY A 34 -0.01 4.90 3.59
C GLY A 34 0.76 4.06 2.58
N ALA A 35 1.10 4.63 1.42
CA ALA A 35 1.91 3.97 0.38
C ALA A 35 3.34 3.68 0.87
N SER A 36 3.94 4.60 1.63
CA SER A 36 5.27 4.38 2.24
C SER A 36 5.24 3.20 3.23
N LEU A 37 4.22 3.14 4.09
CA LEU A 37 4.09 2.05 5.04
C LEU A 37 3.76 0.73 4.34
N ALA A 38 2.90 0.77 3.31
CA ALA A 38 2.58 -0.36 2.44
C ALA A 38 3.80 -0.91 1.70
N ALA A 39 4.75 -0.07 1.31
CA ALA A 39 6.00 -0.50 0.68
C ALA A 39 6.97 -1.12 1.70
N LEU A 40 7.08 -0.53 2.90
CA LEU A 40 8.09 -0.92 3.88
C LEU A 40 7.68 -2.11 4.75
N LEU A 41 6.41 -2.19 5.17
CA LEU A 41 5.96 -3.25 6.07
C LEU A 41 6.19 -4.64 5.49
N PRO A 42 5.84 -4.95 4.22
CA PRO A 42 6.13 -6.25 3.66
C PRO A 42 7.64 -6.53 3.63
N ALA A 43 8.49 -5.57 3.30
CA ALA A 43 9.94 -5.82 3.26
C ALA A 43 10.56 -6.13 4.62
N VAL A 44 10.04 -5.53 5.70
CA VAL A 44 10.55 -5.76 7.06
C VAL A 44 9.90 -6.98 7.69
N CYS A 45 8.64 -7.25 7.35
CA CYS A 45 7.80 -8.18 8.07
C CYS A 45 7.45 -9.44 7.30
N VAL A 46 7.70 -9.52 5.98
CA VAL A 46 7.57 -10.76 5.21
C VAL A 46 8.58 -11.76 5.79
N PRO A 47 8.09 -12.83 6.42
CA PRO A 47 8.91 -13.89 6.97
C PRO A 47 9.75 -14.52 5.87
N ALA A 48 11.06 -14.50 6.06
CA ALA A 48 11.99 -15.16 5.15
C ALA A 48 12.02 -16.65 5.48
N PHE A 49 11.28 -17.45 4.71
CA PHE A 49 11.26 -18.89 4.94
C PHE A 49 12.60 -19.53 4.57
N ASP A 50 13.23 -20.21 5.53
CA ASP A 50 14.35 -21.11 5.23
C ASP A 50 13.79 -22.41 4.59
N ALA A 51 14.61 -23.11 3.80
CA ALA A 51 14.25 -24.39 3.19
C ALA A 51 13.75 -25.43 4.22
N ARG A 52 14.14 -25.29 5.50
CA ARG A 52 13.69 -26.10 6.64
C ARG A 52 12.22 -25.86 7.01
N GLU A 53 11.73 -24.64 6.81
CA GLU A 53 10.35 -24.27 7.13
C GLU A 53 9.38 -24.64 5.99
N LYS A 54 9.85 -25.20 4.88
CA LYS A 54 8.97 -25.92 3.93
C LYS A 54 8.18 -27.04 4.60
N ALA A 55 8.77 -27.65 5.64
CA ALA A 55 8.15 -28.67 6.48
C ALA A 55 7.27 -28.08 7.60
N ALA A 56 7.09 -26.76 7.65
CA ALA A 56 6.25 -26.11 8.65
C ALA A 56 4.84 -26.70 8.62
N THR A 57 4.34 -27.02 9.81
CA THR A 57 3.00 -27.57 10.01
C THR A 57 1.94 -26.59 9.50
N LEU A 58 0.76 -27.12 9.15
CA LEU A 58 -0.38 -26.31 8.67
C LEU A 58 -0.64 -25.11 9.59
N THR A 59 -0.53 -25.29 10.91
CA THR A 59 -0.72 -24.24 11.92
C THR A 59 0.23 -23.05 11.72
N ALA A 60 1.51 -23.30 11.46
CA ALA A 60 2.50 -22.24 11.24
C ALA A 60 2.20 -21.43 9.96
N ARG A 61 1.74 -22.10 8.90
CA ARG A 61 1.31 -21.44 7.65
C ARG A 61 0.07 -20.57 7.84
N ILE A 62 -0.88 -21.01 8.66
CA ILE A 62 -2.07 -20.22 9.01
C ILE A 62 -1.67 -18.99 9.82
N THR A 63 -0.85 -19.15 10.86
CA THR A 63 -0.36 -18.02 11.68
C THR A 63 0.38 -17.00 10.81
N HIS A 64 1.22 -17.47 9.89
CA HIS A 64 1.91 -16.61 8.93
C HIS A 64 0.94 -15.78 8.09
N THR A 65 -0.04 -16.44 7.48
CA THR A 65 -1.05 -15.78 6.64
C THR A 65 -1.80 -14.71 7.41
N PHE A 66 -2.13 -14.98 8.68
CA PHE A 66 -2.78 -14.01 9.56
C PHE A 66 -1.89 -12.80 9.84
N ILE A 67 -0.59 -13.02 10.07
CA ILE A 67 0.40 -11.96 10.25
C ILE A 67 0.54 -11.13 8.96
N SER A 68 0.65 -11.76 7.79
CA SER A 68 0.70 -11.06 6.50
C SER A 68 -0.55 -10.24 6.23
N ALA A 69 -1.73 -10.80 6.51
CA ALA A 69 -3.00 -10.07 6.41
C ALA A 69 -3.04 -8.87 7.36
N THR A 70 -2.48 -8.99 8.56
CA THR A 70 -2.37 -7.88 9.51
C THR A 70 -1.46 -6.77 8.93
N PHE A 71 -0.32 -7.12 8.36
CA PHE A 71 0.59 -6.14 7.74
C PHE A 71 0.06 -5.52 6.45
N LEU A 72 -0.81 -6.23 5.72
CA LEU A 72 -1.54 -5.68 4.58
C LEU A 72 -2.50 -4.55 5.01
N ILE A 73 -3.14 -4.71 6.17
CA ILE A 73 -4.16 -3.77 6.69
C ILE A 73 -3.53 -2.67 7.54
N ALA A 74 -2.37 -2.90 8.17
CA ALA A 74 -1.70 -1.96 9.06
C ALA A 74 -1.47 -0.54 8.48
N PRO A 75 -1.18 -0.34 7.17
CA PRO A 75 -1.14 0.98 6.54
C PRO A 75 -2.41 1.82 6.73
N LEU A 76 -3.58 1.21 6.95
CA LEU A 76 -4.82 1.93 7.22
C LEU A 76 -4.79 2.74 8.53
N LEU A 77 -3.91 2.41 9.46
CA LEU A 77 -3.74 3.19 10.70
C LEU A 77 -3.30 4.63 10.42
N VAL A 78 -2.64 4.88 9.28
CA VAL A 78 -2.28 6.23 8.82
C VAL A 78 -3.53 7.08 8.61
N ILE A 79 -4.59 6.51 8.04
CA ILE A 79 -5.85 7.22 7.80
C ILE A 79 -6.45 7.64 9.13
N HIS A 80 -6.52 6.74 10.10
CA HIS A 80 -7.05 7.07 11.41
C HIS A 80 -6.26 8.22 12.08
N ALA A 81 -4.93 8.11 12.10
CA ALA A 81 -4.06 9.14 12.68
C ALA A 81 -4.21 10.50 11.97
N TRP A 82 -4.28 10.49 10.64
CA TRP A 82 -4.48 11.70 9.84
C TRP A 82 -5.85 12.34 10.08
N TYR A 83 -6.94 11.56 10.12
CA TYR A 83 -8.29 12.08 10.42
C TYR A 83 -8.35 12.79 11.77
N GLN A 84 -7.76 12.18 12.80
CA GLN A 84 -7.73 12.77 14.13
C GLN A 84 -6.90 14.06 14.14
N SER A 85 -5.76 14.07 13.45
CA SER A 85 -4.94 15.28 13.34
C SER A 85 -5.66 16.42 12.61
N VAL A 86 -6.31 16.16 11.48
CA VAL A 86 -7.05 17.22 10.76
C VAL A 86 -8.23 17.72 11.60
N ARG A 87 -9.00 16.83 12.26
CA ARG A 87 -10.10 17.26 13.14
C ARG A 87 -9.63 18.10 14.31
N PHE A 88 -8.42 17.85 14.81
CA PHE A 88 -7.83 18.60 15.90
C PHE A 88 -7.32 19.98 15.44
N HIS A 89 -6.59 20.05 14.33
CA HIS A 89 -5.96 21.28 13.86
C HIS A 89 -6.86 22.15 12.98
N VAL A 90 -7.79 21.55 12.24
CA VAL A 90 -8.70 22.25 11.30
C VAL A 90 -10.13 21.66 11.41
N PRO A 91 -10.87 21.93 12.51
CA PRO A 91 -12.17 21.29 12.78
C PRO A 91 -13.25 21.56 11.72
N SER A 92 -13.12 22.66 10.98
CA SER A 92 -14.05 23.08 9.94
C SER A 92 -13.81 22.41 8.58
N GLN A 93 -12.71 21.67 8.42
CA GLN A 93 -12.37 21.05 7.14
C GLN A 93 -13.28 19.87 6.82
N THR A 94 -13.89 19.89 5.64
CA THR A 94 -14.60 18.72 5.10
C THR A 94 -13.58 17.64 4.73
N LEU A 95 -13.67 16.51 5.42
CA LEU A 95 -12.82 15.35 5.16
C LEU A 95 -13.41 14.49 4.04
N PRO A 96 -12.56 13.82 3.24
CA PRO A 96 -13.04 12.84 2.28
C PRO A 96 -13.72 11.64 2.98
N PRO A 97 -14.34 10.72 2.22
CA PRO A 97 -14.80 9.45 2.77
C PRO A 97 -13.60 8.57 3.16
N ALA A 98 -13.54 8.13 4.42
CA ALA A 98 -12.44 7.29 4.92
C ALA A 98 -12.37 5.94 4.22
N TRP A 99 -13.53 5.44 3.78
CA TRP A 99 -13.67 4.21 3.01
C TRP A 99 -12.87 4.31 1.72
N ASP A 100 -13.14 5.29 0.86
CA ASP A 100 -12.45 5.39 -0.44
C ASP A 100 -10.93 5.61 -0.32
N LEU A 101 -10.48 6.30 0.74
CA LEU A 101 -9.06 6.38 1.10
C LEU A 101 -8.47 5.00 1.46
N ALA A 102 -9.18 4.22 2.26
CA ALA A 102 -8.74 2.90 2.68
C ALA A 102 -8.54 1.95 1.50
N GLY A 103 -9.43 2.04 0.50
CA GLY A 103 -9.32 1.27 -0.73
C GLY A 103 -7.99 1.45 -1.47
N ASN A 104 -7.57 2.71 -1.66
CA ASN A 104 -6.30 3.04 -2.31
C ASN A 104 -5.08 2.60 -1.49
N VAL A 105 -5.15 2.73 -0.15
CA VAL A 105 -4.07 2.29 0.73
C VAL A 105 -3.93 0.76 0.75
N LEU A 106 -5.05 0.02 0.73
CA LEU A 106 -5.05 -1.45 0.61
C LEU A 106 -4.50 -1.91 -0.74
N LEU A 107 -4.82 -1.20 -1.82
CA LEU A 107 -4.24 -1.47 -3.14
C LEU A 107 -2.72 -1.31 -3.10
N ALA A 108 -2.22 -0.21 -2.53
CA ALA A 108 -0.78 0.00 -2.33
C ALA A 108 -0.16 -1.10 -1.46
N GLY A 109 -0.83 -1.51 -0.37
CA GLY A 109 -0.41 -2.62 0.49
C GLY A 109 -0.26 -3.92 -0.27
N SER A 110 -1.24 -4.23 -1.13
CA SER A 110 -1.23 -5.46 -1.92
C SER A 110 -0.11 -5.47 -2.95
N ILE A 111 0.13 -4.33 -3.62
CA ILE A 111 1.28 -4.15 -4.51
C ILE A 111 2.58 -4.31 -3.70
N GLY A 112 2.64 -3.78 -2.48
CA GLY A 112 3.75 -3.93 -1.53
C GLY A 112 4.13 -5.38 -1.26
N VAL A 113 3.13 -6.17 -0.87
CA VAL A 113 3.28 -7.60 -0.59
C VAL A 113 3.73 -8.34 -1.85
N VAL A 114 3.01 -8.18 -2.96
CA VAL A 114 3.32 -8.89 -4.22
C VAL A 114 4.70 -8.52 -4.75
N SER A 115 5.07 -7.23 -4.73
CA SER A 115 6.39 -6.78 -5.17
C SER A 115 7.49 -7.39 -4.31
N THR A 116 7.31 -7.40 -2.98
CA THR A 116 8.26 -8.00 -2.05
C THR A 116 8.42 -9.50 -2.27
N LEU A 117 7.32 -10.21 -2.55
CA LEU A 117 7.36 -11.65 -2.85
C LEU A 117 8.08 -11.95 -4.17
N ILE A 118 7.89 -11.13 -5.21
CA ILE A 118 8.46 -11.37 -6.54
C ILE A 118 9.93 -10.95 -6.62
N VAL A 119 10.26 -9.72 -6.22
CA VAL A 119 11.60 -9.14 -6.40
C VAL A 119 12.45 -9.15 -5.12
N GLY A 120 11.88 -9.61 -4.01
CA GLY A 120 12.53 -9.70 -2.71
C GLY A 120 12.42 -8.41 -1.87
N PRO A 121 12.73 -8.49 -0.57
CA PRO A 121 12.52 -7.40 0.40
C PRO A 121 13.43 -6.19 0.20
N ARG A 122 14.56 -6.33 -0.48
CA ARG A 122 15.48 -5.21 -0.74
C ARG A 122 14.99 -4.30 -1.88
N VAL A 123 14.32 -4.89 -2.87
CA VAL A 123 13.92 -4.20 -4.11
C VAL A 123 12.41 -3.95 -4.14
N GLY A 124 11.62 -4.79 -3.46
CA GLY A 124 10.16 -4.73 -3.38
C GLY A 124 9.62 -3.35 -2.97
N PRO A 125 10.17 -2.69 -1.93
CA PRO A 125 9.71 -1.35 -1.54
C PRO A 125 9.86 -0.33 -2.68
N LEU A 126 10.99 -0.34 -3.38
CA LEU A 126 11.24 0.58 -4.49
C LEU A 126 10.25 0.34 -5.64
N VAL A 127 10.03 -0.93 -6.01
CA VAL A 127 9.06 -1.30 -7.05
C VAL A 127 7.65 -0.85 -6.67
N THR A 128 7.28 -1.02 -5.39
CA THR A 128 5.97 -0.59 -4.87
C THR A 128 5.77 0.90 -4.99
N LEU A 129 6.77 1.69 -4.55
CA LEU A 129 6.72 3.15 -4.62
C LEU A 129 6.69 3.65 -6.08
N LEU A 130 7.45 3.01 -6.97
CA LEU A 130 7.44 3.32 -8.40
C LEU A 130 6.09 2.98 -9.04
N ALA A 131 5.51 1.82 -8.72
CA ALA A 131 4.19 1.42 -9.21
C ALA A 131 3.08 2.36 -8.74
N TYR A 132 3.09 2.71 -7.45
CA TYR A 132 2.15 3.68 -6.88
C TYR A 132 2.31 5.07 -7.51
N SER A 133 3.55 5.54 -7.66
CA SER A 133 3.85 6.82 -8.31
C SER A 133 3.40 6.82 -9.78
N GLY A 134 3.66 5.73 -10.52
CA GLY A 134 3.20 5.55 -11.89
C GLY A 134 1.68 5.57 -11.99
N PHE A 135 0.98 4.94 -11.04
CA PHE A 135 -0.48 4.96 -10.95
C PHE A 135 -1.02 6.38 -10.76
N VAL A 136 -0.46 7.13 -9.82
CA VAL A 136 -0.81 8.54 -9.58
C VAL A 136 -0.57 9.36 -10.84
N VAL A 137 0.61 9.26 -11.46
CA VAL A 137 0.93 10.00 -12.69
C VAL A 137 -0.02 9.63 -13.84
N ALA A 138 -0.34 8.35 -14.01
CA ALA A 138 -1.25 7.86 -15.04
C ALA A 138 -2.68 8.40 -14.83
N GLN A 139 -3.18 8.40 -13.59
CA GLN A 139 -4.49 8.98 -13.26
C GLN A 139 -4.58 10.46 -13.64
N GLN A 140 -3.45 11.18 -13.59
CA GLN A 140 -3.40 12.60 -13.94
C GLN A 140 -3.22 12.86 -15.43
N ALA A 141 -2.38 12.07 -16.09
CA ALA A 141 -2.18 12.15 -17.52
C ALA A 141 -3.47 11.78 -18.29
N TRP A 142 -4.22 10.81 -17.79
CA TRP A 142 -5.43 10.28 -18.42
C TRP A 142 -6.61 10.19 -17.43
N PRO A 143 -7.23 11.33 -17.05
CA PRO A 143 -8.32 11.36 -16.08
C PRO A 143 -9.58 10.62 -16.54
N GLU A 144 -9.79 10.48 -17.86
CA GLU A 144 -10.94 9.76 -18.43
C GLU A 144 -10.69 8.24 -18.58
N SER A 145 -9.53 7.76 -18.15
CA SER A 145 -9.16 6.35 -18.29
C SER A 145 -10.02 5.44 -17.40
N VAL A 146 -10.12 4.17 -17.80
CA VAL A 146 -10.76 3.12 -16.98
C VAL A 146 -10.11 3.02 -15.60
N LEU A 147 -8.79 3.26 -15.54
CA LEU A 147 -8.04 3.31 -14.29
C LEU A 147 -8.61 4.36 -13.34
N THR A 148 -8.72 5.61 -13.79
CA THR A 148 -9.24 6.73 -12.99
C THR A 148 -10.70 6.54 -12.60
N LYS A 149 -11.50 5.90 -13.46
CA LYS A 149 -12.92 5.60 -13.16
C LYS A 149 -13.08 4.60 -12.01
N HIS A 150 -12.21 3.59 -11.95
CA HIS A 150 -12.28 2.56 -10.90
C HIS A 150 -11.47 2.92 -9.66
N PHE A 151 -10.45 3.74 -9.82
CA PHE A 151 -9.63 4.21 -8.73
C PHE A 151 -9.30 5.66 -9.00
N SER A 152 -9.69 6.57 -8.11
CA SER A 152 -9.26 7.95 -8.17
C SER A 152 -8.67 8.35 -6.82
N THR A 153 -7.45 8.88 -6.88
CA THR A 153 -6.84 9.63 -5.77
C THR A 153 -7.20 11.12 -5.88
N GLY A 154 -7.09 11.87 -4.79
CA GLY A 154 -7.44 13.30 -4.78
C GLY A 154 -8.94 13.54 -4.91
N LYS A 155 -9.37 14.59 -5.63
CA LYS A 155 -10.74 15.18 -5.53
C LYS A 155 -11.93 14.22 -5.56
N ASP A 156 -11.89 13.17 -6.38
CA ASP A 156 -13.06 12.33 -6.61
C ASP A 156 -13.13 11.12 -5.66
N TRP A 157 -12.03 10.80 -4.94
CA TRP A 157 -11.89 9.69 -3.98
C TRP A 157 -12.78 8.48 -4.30
N THR A 158 -12.44 7.73 -5.33
CA THR A 158 -13.20 6.53 -5.72
C THR A 158 -12.33 5.29 -5.61
N THR A 159 -12.89 4.21 -5.08
CA THR A 159 -12.29 2.88 -5.12
C THR A 159 -13.31 1.85 -5.57
N ASN A 160 -12.95 1.02 -6.56
CA ASN A 160 -13.68 -0.19 -6.90
C ASN A 160 -13.34 -1.30 -5.89
N TRP A 161 -14.21 -1.44 -4.88
CA TRP A 161 -14.03 -2.39 -3.78
C TRP A 161 -14.00 -3.85 -4.17
N TRP A 162 -14.70 -4.24 -5.23
CA TRP A 162 -14.63 -5.61 -5.72
C TRP A 162 -13.25 -5.94 -6.26
N LEU A 163 -12.67 -5.00 -7.01
CA LEU A 163 -11.33 -5.16 -7.55
C LEU A 163 -10.28 -5.07 -6.44
N THR A 164 -10.40 -4.13 -5.50
CA THR A 164 -9.51 -4.07 -4.33
C THR A 164 -9.56 -5.34 -3.50
N ALA A 165 -10.75 -5.85 -3.17
CA ALA A 165 -10.92 -7.08 -2.42
C ALA A 165 -10.31 -8.27 -3.16
N GLY A 166 -10.54 -8.37 -4.48
CA GLY A 166 -9.94 -9.39 -5.32
C GLY A 166 -8.40 -9.34 -5.29
N ILE A 167 -7.82 -8.15 -5.41
CA ILE A 167 -6.36 -7.95 -5.36
C ILE A 167 -5.81 -8.31 -3.96
N CYS A 168 -6.47 -7.90 -2.87
CA CYS A 168 -6.08 -8.27 -1.52
C CYS A 168 -6.11 -9.79 -1.31
N VAL A 169 -7.17 -10.46 -1.76
CA VAL A 169 -7.29 -11.92 -1.69
C VAL A 169 -6.20 -12.59 -2.51
N CYS A 170 -5.92 -12.10 -3.71
CA CYS A 170 -4.82 -12.60 -4.54
C CYS A 170 -3.46 -12.40 -3.86
N ALA A 171 -3.20 -11.26 -3.24
CA ALA A 171 -1.95 -11.00 -2.53
C ALA A 171 -1.76 -11.96 -1.34
N ILE A 172 -2.82 -12.19 -0.54
CA ILE A 172 -2.80 -13.14 0.57
C ILE A 172 -2.63 -14.58 0.07
N ALA A 173 -3.32 -14.95 -1.02
CA ALA A 173 -3.20 -16.28 -1.61
C ALA A 173 -1.79 -16.51 -2.18
N LEU A 174 -1.22 -15.51 -2.86
CA LEU A 174 0.16 -15.57 -3.35
C LEU A 174 1.16 -15.65 -2.21
N ASP A 175 0.97 -14.89 -1.13
CA ASP A 175 1.78 -15.01 0.08
C ASP A 175 1.74 -16.43 0.65
N TYR A 176 0.55 -16.99 0.83
CA TYR A 176 0.37 -18.38 1.31
C TYR A 176 1.06 -19.41 0.40
N LEU A 177 0.99 -19.23 -0.93
CA LEU A 177 1.57 -20.14 -1.91
C LEU A 177 3.09 -19.98 -2.02
N LEU A 178 3.59 -18.75 -2.12
CA LEU A 178 4.98 -18.43 -2.41
C LEU A 178 5.89 -18.45 -1.18
N CYS A 179 5.36 -18.22 0.02
CA CYS A 179 6.11 -18.42 1.26
C CYS A 179 6.40 -19.90 1.58
N SER A 180 6.00 -20.83 0.71
CA SER A 180 6.55 -22.21 0.68
C SER A 180 7.82 -22.35 -0.17
N VAL A 181 8.23 -21.28 -0.87
CA VAL A 181 9.39 -21.23 -1.73
C VAL A 181 10.45 -20.36 -1.02
N PRO A 182 11.52 -20.96 -0.47
CA PRO A 182 12.59 -20.21 0.16
C PRO A 182 13.10 -19.24 -0.88
N TRP A 183 13.12 -17.97 -0.51
CA TRP A 183 13.87 -16.98 -1.26
C TRP A 183 15.27 -17.55 -1.37
N ARG A 184 15.71 -17.89 -2.58
CA ARG A 184 17.03 -18.46 -2.81
C ARG A 184 18.05 -17.44 -2.31
N ARG A 185 18.42 -17.51 -1.04
CA ARG A 185 19.83 -17.40 -0.64
C ARG A 185 20.49 -18.57 -1.33
N ALA A 186 20.75 -18.40 -2.63
CA ALA A 186 21.90 -19.06 -3.22
C ALA A 186 23.04 -18.74 -2.27
N ARG A 187 23.54 -19.82 -1.66
CA ARG A 187 24.77 -19.90 -0.90
C ARG A 187 25.80 -18.94 -1.49
N HIS A 188 26.05 -17.86 -0.77
CA HIS A 188 27.39 -17.31 -0.64
C HIS A 188 27.85 -17.74 0.77
N ASP A 189 27.79 -19.04 1.08
CA ASP A 189 28.99 -19.86 1.26
C ASP A 189 29.87 -20.05 0.01
N GLU A 190 30.59 -19.00 -0.37
CA GLU A 190 31.98 -19.05 -0.85
C GLU A 190 32.80 -18.04 -0.04
#